data_AF-A0A1J5PEW1-F1
#
_entry.id   AF-A0A1J5PEW1-F1
#
_cell.length_a   1.000
_cell.length_b   1.000
_cell.length_c   1.000
_cell.angle_alpha   90.00
_cell.angle_beta   90.00
_cell.angle_gamma   90.00
#
_symmetry.space_group_name_H-M   'P 1'
#
loop_
_entity.id
_entity.type
_entity.pdbx_description
1 polymer ?
#
loop_
_entity_poly.entity_id
_entity_poly.type
_entity_poly.pdbx_seq_one_letter_code
_entity_poly.pdbx_strand_id
1 'polypeptide(L)' 'MGKACVVGCDGLTVDLRKRCAQLAEATIEEGAWLSIDGDSGNIFFGQREIVTERPEAELAEITQWQTDNEPRGVASSR' A
#
# COMPACT_ATOMS: atom_id res chain seq x y z
N MET A 1 -10.25 -0.39 2.15
CA MET A 1 -9.50 -0.92 0.99
C MET A 1 -8.36 0.05 0.73
N GLY A 2 -7.11 -0.38 0.89
CA GLY A 2 -5.92 0.48 0.91
C GLY A 2 -4.63 -0.33 1.14
N LYS A 3 -4.64 -1.58 0.68
CA LYS A 3 -3.52 -2.52 0.76
C LYS A 3 -2.94 -2.66 -0.64
N ALA A 4 -1.62 -2.74 -0.75
CA ALA A 4 -0.96 -3.00 -2.02
C ALA A 4 -1.48 -4.32 -2.62
N CYS A 5 -1.71 -4.32 -3.93
CA CYS A 5 -2.22 -5.47 -4.67
C CYS A 5 -1.65 -5.45 -6.08
N VAL A 6 -1.10 -6.58 -6.51
CA VAL A 6 -0.68 -6.82 -7.90
C VAL A 6 -1.56 -7.93 -8.45
N VAL A 7 -2.11 -7.71 -9.64
CA VAL A 7 -3.04 -8.63 -10.32
C VAL A 7 -2.53 -8.91 -11.73
N GLY A 8 -3.01 -9.99 -12.36
CA GLY A 8 -2.54 -10.38 -13.68
C GLY A 8 -1.11 -10.94 -13.69
N CYS A 9 -0.70 -11.59 -12.60
CA CYS A 9 0.61 -12.25 -12.51
C CYS A 9 0.60 -13.57 -13.30
N ASP A 10 0.66 -13.49 -14.64
CA ASP A 10 0.59 -14.67 -15.52
C ASP A 10 1.69 -15.72 -15.23
N GLY A 11 2.84 -15.28 -14.73
CA GLY A 11 3.95 -16.16 -14.32
C GLY A 11 3.83 -16.77 -12.92
N LEU A 12 2.72 -16.53 -12.20
CA LEU A 12 2.49 -17.04 -10.84
C LEU A 12 1.64 -18.32 -10.88
N THR A 13 2.17 -19.41 -10.34
CA THR A 13 1.44 -20.65 -10.10
C THR A 13 1.45 -20.99 -8.62
N VAL A 14 0.30 -21.29 -8.01
CA VAL A 14 0.21 -21.61 -6.58
C VAL A 14 -0.11 -23.09 -6.40
N ASP A 15 0.75 -23.81 -5.65
CA ASP A 15 0.49 -25.18 -5.20
C ASP A 15 0.06 -25.17 -3.73
N LEU A 16 -1.25 -25.22 -3.52
CA LEU A 16 -1.86 -25.22 -2.18
C LEU A 16 -1.55 -26.50 -1.38
N ARG A 17 -1.25 -27.62 -2.06
CA ARG A 17 -0.94 -28.89 -1.36
C ARG A 17 0.47 -28.87 -0.80
N LYS A 18 1.41 -28.33 -1.57
CA LYS A 18 2.81 -28.16 -1.15
C LYS A 18 3.03 -26.89 -0.32
N ARG A 19 2.03 -26.00 -0.27
CA ARG A 19 2.10 -24.70 0.42
C ARG A 19 3.24 -23.84 -0.14
N CYS A 20 3.36 -23.82 -1.47
CA CYS A 20 4.36 -23.02 -2.16
C CYS A 20 3.76 -22.36 -3.42
N ALA A 21 4.47 -21.40 -3.97
CA ALA A 21 4.15 -20.78 -5.24
C ALA A 21 5.40 -20.71 -6.13
N GLN A 22 5.20 -20.84 -7.43
CA GLN A 22 6.21 -20.62 -8.45
C GLN A 22 5.96 -19.25 -9.06
N LEU A 23 6.97 -18.38 -9.07
CA LEU A 23 6.91 -17.09 -9.75
C LEU A 23 8.13 -16.97 -10.67
N ALA A 24 7.89 -16.98 -11.98
CA ALA A 24 8.94 -17.15 -12.98
C ALA A 24 9.79 -18.40 -12.68
N GLU A 25 11.10 -18.25 -12.47
CA GLU A 25 12.02 -19.37 -12.18
C GLU A 25 12.21 -19.65 -10.68
N ALA A 26 11.57 -18.86 -9.80
CA ALA A 26 11.78 -18.94 -8.36
C ALA A 26 10.63 -19.65 -7.65
N THR A 27 10.97 -20.47 -6.65
CA THR A 27 10.02 -21.10 -5.73
C THR A 27 9.90 -20.25 -4.46
N ILE A 28 8.67 -19.92 -4.10
CA ILE A 28 8.28 -19.21 -2.88
C ILE A 28 7.69 -20.24 -1.94
N GLU A 29 8.41 -20.52 -0.86
CA GLU A 29 7.90 -21.36 0.22
C GLU A 29 6.99 -20.55 1.14
N GLU A 30 6.05 -21.21 1.80
CA GLU A 30 5.26 -20.55 2.83
C GLU A 30 6.14 -19.97 3.94
N GLY A 31 5.78 -18.76 4.39
CA GLY A 31 6.54 -18.03 5.41
C GLY A 31 7.77 -17.31 4.84
N ALA A 32 8.10 -17.51 3.57
CA ALA A 32 9.11 -16.71 2.90
C ALA A 32 8.66 -15.25 2.79
N TRP A 33 9.63 -14.34 2.92
CA TRP A 33 9.37 -12.93 2.77
C TRP A 33 9.29 -12.53 1.30
N LEU A 34 8.29 -11.72 0.99
CA LEU A 34 8.10 -11.06 -0.28
C LEU A 34 7.80 -9.59 -0.01
N SER A 35 8.32 -8.73 -0.89
CA SER A 35 8.01 -7.30 -0.90
C SER A 35 7.28 -6.98 -2.20
N ILE A 36 6.20 -6.23 -2.11
CA ILE A 36 5.32 -5.91 -3.23
C ILE A 36 5.25 -4.41 -3.38
N ASP A 37 5.49 -3.92 -4.60
CA ASP A 37 5.24 -2.54 -4.99
C ASP A 37 3.92 -2.48 -5.78
N GLY A 38 2.91 -1.87 -5.17
CA GLY A 38 1.58 -1.72 -5.77
C GLY A 38 1.46 -0.63 -6.83
N ASP A 39 2.47 0.26 -6.96
CA ASP A 39 2.48 1.32 -7.97
C ASP A 39 3.06 0.81 -9.28
N SER A 40 4.30 0.27 -9.24
CA SER A 40 4.96 -0.28 -10.43
C SER A 40 4.52 -1.70 -10.79
N GLY A 41 3.84 -2.41 -9.88
CA GLY A 41 3.46 -3.81 -10.03
C GLY A 41 4.59 -4.81 -9.80
N ASN A 42 5.75 -4.35 -9.31
CA ASN A 42 6.92 -5.19 -9.10
C ASN A 42 6.81 -6.06 -7.84
N ILE A 43 7.37 -7.27 -7.92
CA ILE A 43 7.47 -8.21 -6.81
C ILE A 43 8.95 -8.51 -6.57
N PHE A 44 9.38 -8.42 -5.31
CA PHE A 44 10.76 -8.65 -4.89
C PHE A 44 10.82 -9.77 -3.86
N PHE A 45 11.80 -10.66 -4.00
CA PHE A 45 12.08 -11.69 -3.00
C PHE A 45 12.78 -11.09 -1.78
N GLY A 46 12.38 -11.56 -0.59
CA GLY A 46 12.90 -11.08 0.69
C GLY A 46 12.19 -9.84 1.23
N GLN A 47 12.71 -9.33 2.35
CA GLN A 47 12.27 -8.07 2.93
C GLN A 47 13.05 -6.92 2.33
N ARG A 48 12.35 -5.92 1.80
CA ARG A 48 12.93 -4.64 1.42
C ARG A 48 12.61 -3.58 2.45
N GLU A 49 13.48 -2.59 2.53
CA GLU A 49 13.23 -1.38 3.30
C GLU A 49 12.06 -0.62 2.70
N ILE A 50 11.07 -0.29 3.54
CA ILE A 50 9.94 0.54 3.14
C ILE A 50 10.30 1.98 3.46
N VAL A 51 10.54 2.77 2.42
CA VAL A 51 10.74 4.21 2.56
C VAL A 51 9.37 4.88 2.53
N THR A 52 9.05 5.65 3.56
CA THR A 52 7.81 6.44 3.61
C THR A 52 8.18 7.92 3.60
N GLU A 53 8.00 8.58 2.47
CA GLU A 53 8.07 10.02 2.39
C GLU A 53 6.67 10.60 2.56
N ARG A 54 6.50 11.43 3.58
CA ARG A 54 5.24 12.10 3.87
C ARG A 54 5.36 13.59 3.58
N PRO A 55 4.60 14.13 2.60
CA PRO A 55 4.66 15.55 2.23
C PRO A 55 3.91 16.39 3.27
N GLU A 56 4.59 16.72 4.38
CA GLU A 56 3.97 17.43 5.52
C GLU A 56 3.48 18.84 5.14
N ALA A 57 4.19 19.55 4.25
CA ALA A 57 3.82 20.92 3.88
C ALA A 57 2.50 20.96 3.09
N GLU A 58 2.36 20.08 2.11
CA GLU A 58 1.17 19.95 1.27
C GLU A 58 -0.03 19.42 2.08
N LEU A 59 0.21 18.49 3.01
CA LEU A 59 -0.83 18.01 3.93
C LEU A 59 -1.30 19.10 4.90
N ALA A 60 -0.41 19.98 5.35
CA ALA A 60 -0.78 21.13 6.17
C ALA A 60 -1.65 22.14 5.40
N GLU A 61 -1.35 22.38 4.12
CA GLU A 61 -2.16 23.24 3.24
C GLU A 61 -3.59 22.69 3.07
N ILE A 62 -3.73 21.38 2.83
CA ILE A 62 -5.05 20.74 2.74
C ILE A 62 -5.82 20.87 4.07
N THR A 63 -5.14 20.73 5.20
CA THR A 63 -5.74 20.86 6.54
C THR A 63 -6.27 22.29 6.77
N GLN A 64 -5.54 23.29 6.31
CA GLN A 64 -5.97 24.68 6.38
C GLN A 64 -7.26 24.90 5.58
N TRP A 65 -7.33 24.40 4.34
CA TRP A 65 -8.54 24.52 3.53
C TRP A 65 -9.76 23.88 4.18
N GLN A 66 -9.59 22.74 4.87
CA GLN A 66 -10.69 22.09 5.59
C GLN A 66 -11.21 22.95 6.74
N THR A 67 -10.30 23.62 7.46
CA THR A 67 -10.64 24.50 8.58
C THR A 67 -11.34 25.78 8.11
N ASP A 68 -10.89 26.36 6.99
CA ASP A 68 -11.51 27.56 6.40
C ASP A 68 -12.93 27.29 5.86
N ASN A 69 -13.23 26.04 5.50
CA ASN A 69 -14.53 25.61 5.00
C ASN A 69 -15.44 24.97 6.06
N GLU A 70 -15.02 24.92 7.33
CA GLU A 70 -15.92 24.49 8.40
C GLU A 70 -17.04 25.54 8.56
N PRO A 71 -18.33 25.14 8.54
CA PRO A 71 -19.42 26.07 8.76
C PRO A 71 -19.25 26.62 10.18
N ARG A 72 -18.88 27.90 10.26
CA ARG A 72 -18.79 28.64 11.53
C ARG A 72 -20.11 28.43 12.26
N GLY A 73 -20.05 27.63 13.33
CA GLY A 73 -21.20 27.36 14.17
C GLY A 73 -21.88 28.69 14.48
N VAL A 74 -23.19 28.73 14.21
CA VAL A 74 -24.06 29.85 14.59
C VAL A 74 -23.70 30.23 16.01
N ALA A 75 -23.13 31.42 16.19
CA ALA A 75 -22.87 31.99 17.50
C ALA A 75 -24.23 32.04 18.21
N SER A 76 -24.43 31.12 19.15
CA SER A 76 -25.57 31.14 20.05
C SER A 76 -25.37 32.33 20.97
N SER A 77 -25.91 33.47 20.55
CA SER A 77 -26.15 34.65 21.37
C SER A 77 -26.96 34.21 22.59
N ARG A 78 -26.36 34.34 23.77
CA ARG A 78 -27.07 34.58 25.02
C ARG A 78 -26.78 35.99 25.47
#